data_AF-A0A918HC68-F1
#
_entry.id   AF-A0A918HC68-F1
#
_cell.length_a   1.000
_cell.length_b   1.000
_cell.length_c   1.000
_cell.angle_alpha   90.00
_cell.angle_beta   90.00
_cell.angle_gamma   90.00
#
_symmetry.space_group_name_H-M   'P 1'
#
loop_
_entity.id
_entity.type
_entity.pdbx_description
1 polymer ?
#
loop_
_entity_poly.entity_id
_entity_poly.type
_entity_poly.pdbx_seq_one_letter_code
_entity_poly.pdbx_strand_id
1 'polypeptide(L)'
;MTTPGVPPTDGTTPQPPAPGAPGGSAPAPAASPDVRFVEELVAELPGFADAYEAHVFNENGVLPHVFFMDVVEETVQAFLGEESDVPDWRRTLDFLEERTGSDTPEVQAVIVTSFLNDLPYPGQPGHDIVRHLPPRMAATFSRIRPKG
;
A
#
# COMPACT_ATOMS: atom_id res chain seq x y z
N MET A 1 -72.55 43.53 2.38
CA MET A 1 -72.51 42.36 1.49
C MET A 1 -71.83 42.78 0.21
N THR A 2 -70.52 42.54 0.11
CA THR A 2 -69.73 42.81 -1.11
C THR A 2 -68.58 41.79 -1.12
N THR A 3 -68.56 40.94 -2.14
CA THR A 3 -67.56 39.91 -2.38
C THR A 3 -66.26 40.53 -2.93
N PRO A 4 -65.05 40.10 -2.51
CA PRO A 4 -63.82 40.30 -3.26
C PRO A 4 -63.50 39.07 -4.13
N GLY A 5 -63.07 39.35 -5.37
CA GLY A 5 -62.75 38.37 -6.40
C GLY A 5 -61.51 37.52 -6.14
N VAL A 6 -61.47 36.37 -6.81
CA VAL A 6 -60.39 35.39 -6.85
C VAL A 6 -59.51 35.66 -8.08
N PRO A 7 -58.17 35.71 -7.96
CA PRO A 7 -57.27 35.72 -9.13
C PRO A 7 -57.07 34.31 -9.72
N PRO A 8 -56.73 34.19 -11.02
CA PRO A 8 -56.54 32.89 -11.67
C PRO A 8 -55.27 32.18 -11.19
N THR A 9 -55.36 30.87 -10.96
CA THR A 9 -54.23 29.99 -10.66
C THR A 9 -53.51 29.62 -11.96
N ASP A 10 -52.25 30.02 -12.11
CA ASP A 10 -51.36 29.49 -13.14
C ASP A 10 -51.11 28.00 -12.89
N GLY A 11 -51.55 27.18 -13.85
CA GLY A 11 -51.27 25.76 -13.87
C GLY A 11 -49.82 25.51 -14.29
N THR A 12 -48.94 25.36 -13.30
CA THR A 12 -47.63 24.73 -13.52
C THR A 12 -47.76 23.24 -13.20
N THR A 13 -47.94 22.42 -14.24
CA THR A 13 -47.73 20.97 -14.16
C THR A 13 -46.24 20.70 -13.94
N PRO A 14 -45.82 19.89 -12.94
CA PRO A 14 -44.41 19.52 -12.80
C PRO A 14 -43.98 18.63 -13.97
N GLN A 15 -42.92 19.07 -14.66
CA GLN A 15 -42.25 18.30 -15.70
C GLN A 15 -41.58 17.05 -15.07
N PRO A 16 -41.72 15.85 -15.65
CA PRO A 16 -40.99 14.68 -15.18
C PRO A 16 -39.48 14.87 -15.37
N PRO A 17 -38.64 14.31 -14.48
CA PRO A 17 -37.19 14.44 -14.60
C PRO A 17 -36.72 13.81 -15.92
N ALA A 18 -35.80 14.52 -16.60
CA ALA A 18 -35.17 14.02 -17.81
C ALA A 18 -34.48 12.67 -17.54
N PRO A 19 -34.50 11.72 -18.50
CA PRO A 19 -33.80 10.45 -18.35
C PRO A 19 -32.30 10.70 -18.18
N GLY A 20 -31.74 10.02 -17.17
CA GLY A 20 -30.41 10.22 -16.63
C GLY A 20 -29.33 10.33 -17.70
N ALA A 21 -28.49 11.36 -17.54
CA ALA A 21 -27.18 11.39 -18.16
C ALA A 21 -26.46 10.06 -17.86
N PRO A 22 -25.72 9.48 -18.82
CA PRO A 22 -24.87 8.34 -18.52
C PRO A 22 -23.93 8.77 -17.40
N GLY A 23 -24.04 8.09 -16.26
CA GLY A 23 -23.10 8.22 -15.16
C GLY A 23 -21.73 7.87 -15.71
N GLY A 24 -20.96 8.90 -16.09
CA GLY A 24 -19.53 8.74 -16.22
C GLY A 24 -19.06 8.34 -14.85
N SER A 25 -18.74 7.06 -14.66
CA SER A 25 -17.85 6.67 -13.58
C SER A 25 -16.66 7.61 -13.68
N ALA A 26 -16.52 8.49 -12.67
CA ALA A 26 -15.25 9.15 -12.46
C ALA A 26 -14.18 8.05 -12.51
N PRO A 27 -13.05 8.25 -13.20
CA PRO A 27 -11.96 7.30 -13.11
C PRO A 27 -11.70 7.04 -11.63
N ALA A 28 -11.55 5.77 -11.25
CA ALA A 28 -11.18 5.42 -9.88
C ALA A 28 -10.03 6.34 -9.46
N PRO A 29 -10.04 6.91 -8.24
CA PRO A 29 -8.96 7.76 -7.78
C PRO A 29 -7.64 7.02 -8.02
N ALA A 30 -6.66 7.71 -8.62
CA ALA A 30 -5.35 7.11 -8.84
C ALA A 30 -4.82 6.57 -7.52
N ALA A 31 -4.31 5.34 -7.54
CA ALA A 31 -3.77 4.69 -6.35
C ALA A 31 -2.72 5.60 -5.68
N SER A 32 -2.74 5.63 -4.34
CA SER A 32 -1.79 6.39 -3.56
C SER A 32 -0.34 5.91 -3.83
N PRO A 33 0.68 6.75 -3.62
CA PRO A 33 2.06 6.41 -3.97
C PRO A 33 2.58 5.12 -3.30
N ASP A 34 2.17 4.86 -2.07
CA ASP A 34 2.48 3.66 -1.29
C ASP A 34 1.79 2.40 -1.82
N VAL A 35 0.54 2.50 -2.29
CA VAL A 35 -0.16 1.38 -2.96
C VAL A 35 0.52 1.04 -4.28
N ARG A 36 0.86 2.04 -5.09
CA ARG A 36 1.61 1.81 -6.35
C ARG A 36 2.98 1.18 -6.10
N PHE A 37 3.64 1.57 -5.02
CA PHE A 37 4.91 0.97 -4.60
C PHE A 37 4.77 -0.52 -4.26
N VAL A 38 3.70 -0.93 -3.59
CA VAL A 38 3.40 -2.36 -3.35
C VAL A 38 3.15 -3.10 -4.67
N GLU A 39 2.35 -2.52 -5.57
CA GLU A 39 2.08 -3.12 -6.88
C GLU A 39 3.36 -3.27 -7.72
N GLU A 40 4.26 -2.28 -7.68
CA GLU A 40 5.59 -2.36 -8.30
C GLU A 40 6.47 -3.45 -7.68
N LEU A 41 6.45 -3.59 -6.35
CA LEU A 41 7.21 -4.62 -5.64
C LEU A 41 6.81 -6.03 -6.14
N VAL A 42 5.51 -6.31 -6.20
CA VAL A 42 4.99 -7.62 -6.61
C VAL A 42 5.23 -7.87 -8.10
N ALA A 43 5.16 -6.83 -8.94
CA ALA A 43 5.47 -6.94 -10.35
C ALA A 43 6.94 -7.30 -10.62
N GLU A 44 7.88 -6.74 -9.84
CA GLU A 44 9.31 -7.02 -9.96
C GLU A 44 9.74 -8.31 -9.25
N LEU A 45 9.04 -8.67 -8.17
CA LEU A 45 9.34 -9.82 -7.32
C LEU A 45 8.09 -10.71 -7.19
N PRO A 46 7.81 -11.55 -8.20
CA PRO A 46 6.60 -12.37 -8.24
C PRO A 46 6.52 -13.42 -7.13
N GLY A 47 7.60 -13.64 -6.37
CA GLY A 47 7.56 -14.48 -5.16
C GLY A 47 6.59 -13.96 -4.09
N PHE A 48 6.25 -12.67 -4.11
CA PHE A 48 5.24 -12.11 -3.20
C PHE A 48 3.81 -12.17 -3.74
N ALA A 49 3.57 -12.76 -4.92
CA ALA A 49 2.26 -12.72 -5.56
C ALA A 49 1.16 -13.41 -4.73
N ASP A 50 1.46 -14.58 -4.17
CA ASP A 50 0.49 -15.34 -3.37
C ASP A 50 0.10 -14.59 -2.09
N ALA A 51 1.08 -14.02 -1.38
CA ALA A 51 0.82 -13.17 -0.21
C ALA A 51 0.04 -11.91 -0.58
N TYR A 52 0.37 -11.29 -1.72
CA TYR A 52 -0.34 -10.09 -2.18
C TYR A 52 -1.82 -10.39 -2.50
N GLU A 53 -2.10 -11.50 -3.21
CA GLU A 53 -3.46 -11.92 -3.51
C GLU A 53 -4.26 -12.20 -2.22
N ALA A 54 -3.65 -12.93 -1.28
CA ALA A 54 -4.26 -13.22 0.03
C ALA A 54 -4.55 -11.93 0.82
N HIS A 55 -3.59 -11.00 0.85
CA HIS A 55 -3.73 -9.70 1.50
C HIS A 55 -4.88 -8.88 0.92
N VAL A 56 -4.93 -8.71 -0.40
CA VAL A 56 -5.99 -7.94 -1.07
C VAL A 56 -7.36 -8.54 -0.80
N PHE A 57 -7.46 -9.88 -0.80
CA PHE A 57 -8.70 -10.57 -0.49
C PHE A 57 -9.13 -10.33 0.97
N ASN A 58 -8.21 -10.49 1.92
CA ASN A 58 -8.50 -10.39 3.36
C ASN A 58 -8.81 -8.96 3.82
N GLU A 59 -8.08 -7.98 3.29
CA GLU A 59 -8.16 -6.58 3.70
C GLU A 59 -9.09 -5.73 2.81
N ASN A 60 -9.74 -6.34 1.83
CA ASN A 60 -10.59 -5.67 0.83
C ASN A 60 -9.89 -4.52 0.08
N GLY A 61 -8.58 -4.67 -0.15
CA GLY A 61 -7.75 -3.67 -0.82
C GLY A 61 -6.28 -3.80 -0.41
N VAL A 62 -5.44 -2.90 -0.94
CA VAL A 62 -4.02 -2.87 -0.59
C VAL A 62 -3.83 -1.94 0.62
N LEU A 63 -3.47 -2.53 1.76
CA LEU A 63 -2.94 -1.81 2.94
C LEU A 63 -1.41 -1.98 3.02
N PRO A 64 -0.60 -0.99 2.57
CA PRO A 64 0.86 -1.18 2.44
C PRO A 64 1.58 -1.53 3.73
N HIS A 65 1.26 -0.86 4.84
CA HIS A 65 1.89 -1.13 6.13
C HIS A 65 1.61 -2.55 6.66
N VAL A 66 0.43 -3.09 6.37
CA VAL A 66 0.03 -4.44 6.80
C VAL A 66 0.70 -5.48 5.89
N PHE A 67 0.64 -5.29 4.57
CA PHE A 67 1.31 -6.18 3.62
C PHE A 67 2.82 -6.28 3.86
N PHE A 68 3.45 -5.19 4.29
CA PHE A 68 4.88 -5.19 4.56
C PHE A 68 5.29 -6.06 5.76
N MET A 69 4.35 -6.47 6.61
CA MET A 69 4.62 -7.49 7.64
C MET A 69 4.91 -8.85 6.99
N ASP A 70 4.12 -9.24 5.98
CA ASP A 70 4.34 -10.46 5.20
C ASP A 70 5.64 -10.37 4.40
N VAL A 71 5.92 -9.20 3.81
CA VAL A 71 7.17 -8.95 3.07
C VAL A 71 8.40 -9.16 3.97
N VAL A 72 8.37 -8.70 5.22
CA VAL A 72 9.46 -8.94 6.18
C VAL A 72 9.60 -10.43 6.48
N GLU A 73 8.49 -11.11 6.78
CA GLU A 73 8.49 -12.53 7.13
C GLU A 73 9.08 -13.38 6.00
N GLU A 74 8.55 -13.26 4.79
CA GLU A 74 9.01 -14.04 3.64
C GLU A 74 10.45 -13.71 3.25
N THR A 75 10.86 -12.45 3.33
CA THR A 75 12.26 -12.05 3.08
C THR A 75 13.21 -12.70 4.09
N VAL A 76 12.79 -12.78 5.36
CA VAL A 76 13.60 -13.39 6.42
C VAL A 76 13.65 -14.92 6.26
N GLN A 77 12.53 -15.57 5.93
CA GLN A 77 12.48 -17.01 5.64
C GLN A 77 13.37 -17.36 4.45
N ALA A 78 13.29 -16.58 3.36
CA ALA A 78 14.19 -16.69 2.21
C ALA A 78 15.66 -16.54 2.59
N PHE A 79 15.98 -15.60 3.49
CA PHE A 79 17.34 -15.42 4.00
C PHE A 79 17.84 -16.64 4.80
N LEU A 80 16.96 -17.27 5.59
CA LEU A 80 17.26 -18.48 6.34
C LEU A 80 17.39 -19.74 5.45
N GLY A 81 17.04 -19.64 4.17
CA GLY A 81 17.00 -20.77 3.24
C GLY A 81 15.84 -21.72 3.53
N GLU A 82 14.81 -21.21 4.18
CA GLU A 82 13.56 -21.92 4.44
C GLU A 82 12.68 -21.72 3.19
N GLU A 83 12.33 -22.83 2.55
CA GLU A 83 11.49 -22.92 1.33
C GLU A 83 12.16 -22.54 -0.01
N SER A 84 11.61 -23.08 -1.10
CA SER A 84 12.14 -22.93 -2.47
C SER A 84 11.32 -22.01 -3.37
N ASP A 85 10.13 -21.59 -2.94
CA ASP A 85 9.23 -20.66 -3.65
C ASP A 85 9.22 -19.25 -3.03
N VAL A 86 10.06 -19.01 -2.02
CA VAL A 86 10.19 -17.71 -1.36
C VAL A 86 10.90 -16.67 -2.25
N PRO A 87 10.54 -15.38 -2.11
CA PRO A 87 11.14 -14.30 -2.89
C PRO A 87 12.67 -14.23 -2.72
N ASP A 88 13.38 -13.79 -3.75
CA ASP A 88 14.82 -13.56 -3.66
C ASP A 88 15.09 -12.40 -2.69
N TRP A 89 15.53 -12.75 -1.46
CA TRP A 89 15.77 -11.76 -0.42
C TRP A 89 16.81 -10.71 -0.82
N ARG A 90 17.79 -11.05 -1.67
CA ARG A 90 18.79 -10.07 -2.13
C ARG A 90 18.15 -9.06 -3.05
N ARG A 91 17.37 -9.52 -4.03
CA ARG A 91 16.64 -8.62 -4.92
C ARG A 91 15.61 -7.78 -4.18
N THR A 92 15.01 -8.33 -3.13
CA THR A 92 14.09 -7.58 -2.26
C THR A 92 14.81 -6.41 -1.60
N LEU A 93 15.97 -6.65 -0.99
CA LEU A 93 16.77 -5.57 -0.40
C LEU A 93 17.24 -4.56 -1.44
N ASP A 94 17.65 -5.00 -2.63
CA ASP A 94 18.07 -4.11 -3.71
C ASP A 94 16.91 -3.20 -4.18
N PHE A 95 15.70 -3.76 -4.35
CA PHE A 95 14.51 -2.99 -4.70
C PHE A 95 14.16 -1.93 -3.64
N LEU A 96 14.19 -2.32 -2.36
CA LEU A 96 13.89 -1.41 -1.26
C LEU A 96 14.96 -0.32 -1.09
N GLU A 97 16.23 -0.63 -1.35
CA GLU A 97 17.33 0.35 -1.32
C GLU A 97 17.13 1.47 -2.34
N GLU A 98 16.71 1.14 -3.57
CA GLU A 98 16.41 2.14 -4.59
C GLU A 98 15.32 3.13 -4.13
N ARG A 99 14.33 2.63 -3.40
CA ARG A 99 13.18 3.42 -2.92
C ARG A 99 13.46 4.16 -1.61
N THR A 100 14.39 3.67 -0.79
CA THR A 100 14.87 4.32 0.45
C THR A 100 15.52 5.68 0.19
N GLY A 101 15.93 5.98 -1.05
CA GLY A 101 16.44 7.30 -1.46
C GLY A 101 15.42 8.24 -2.13
N SER A 102 14.17 7.82 -2.30
CA SER A 102 13.16 8.58 -3.04
C SER A 102 12.52 9.71 -2.20
N ASP A 103 12.10 10.79 -2.86
CA ASP A 103 11.42 11.94 -2.23
C ASP A 103 9.91 11.70 -1.99
N THR A 104 9.47 10.43 -1.85
CA THR A 104 8.05 10.08 -1.64
C THR A 104 7.82 9.70 -0.17
N PRO A 105 7.28 10.61 0.66
CA PRO A 105 7.18 10.40 2.11
C PRO A 105 6.37 9.16 2.51
N GLU A 106 5.31 8.84 1.74
CA GLU A 106 4.44 7.70 2.00
C GLU A 106 5.20 6.37 1.82
N VAL A 107 6.01 6.26 0.76
CA VAL A 107 6.86 5.09 0.51
C VAL A 107 7.95 4.98 1.58
N GLN A 108 8.57 6.10 1.94
CA GLN A 108 9.56 6.14 3.03
C GLN A 108 8.96 5.68 4.36
N ALA A 109 7.73 6.09 4.65
CA ALA A 109 7.04 5.66 5.86
C ALA A 109 6.85 4.14 5.87
N VAL A 110 6.45 3.52 4.76
CA VAL A 110 6.31 2.04 4.69
C VAL A 110 7.65 1.35 4.90
N ILE A 111 8.71 1.75 4.19
CA ILE A 111 10.03 1.12 4.29
C ILE A 111 10.60 1.27 5.72
N VAL A 112 10.55 2.47 6.29
CA VAL A 112 11.13 2.74 7.60
C VAL A 112 10.35 2.04 8.70
N THR A 113 9.03 2.18 8.67
CA THR A 113 8.17 1.80 9.81
C THR A 113 7.74 0.35 9.76
N SER A 114 7.59 -0.24 8.57
CA SER A 114 7.05 -1.60 8.40
C SER A 114 8.06 -2.60 7.85
N PHE A 115 9.15 -2.16 7.21
CA PHE A 115 10.23 -3.08 6.85
C PHE A 115 11.37 -3.03 7.86
N LEU A 116 12.08 -1.91 7.91
CA LEU A 116 13.32 -1.78 8.69
C LEU A 116 13.08 -1.89 10.21
N ASN A 117 11.98 -1.32 10.69
CA ASN A 117 11.65 -1.39 12.11
C ASN A 117 11.24 -2.81 12.55
N ASP A 118 10.66 -3.60 11.65
CA ASP A 118 10.09 -4.92 11.95
C ASP A 118 11.05 -6.08 11.66
N LEU A 119 12.26 -5.80 11.15
CA LEU A 119 13.32 -6.80 11.04
C LEU A 119 13.59 -7.51 12.38
N PRO A 120 14.07 -8.76 12.39
CA PRO A 120 14.30 -9.50 13.63
C PRO A 120 15.26 -8.76 14.60
N TYR A 121 15.03 -8.89 15.90
CA TYR A 121 15.89 -8.36 16.96
C TYR A 121 17.14 -9.22 17.18
N PRO A 122 18.21 -8.64 17.78
CA PRO A 122 19.39 -9.42 18.16
C PRO A 122 19.03 -10.68 18.97
N GLY A 123 19.45 -11.84 18.48
CA GLY A 123 19.17 -13.15 19.07
C GLY A 123 17.93 -13.85 18.52
N GLN A 124 17.13 -13.20 17.67
CA GLN A 124 16.06 -13.86 16.92
C GLN A 124 16.59 -14.48 15.62
N PRO A 125 16.00 -15.59 15.14
CA PRO A 125 16.29 -16.14 13.82
C PRO A 125 16.17 -15.07 12.74
N GLY A 126 17.09 -15.09 11.77
CA GLY A 126 17.07 -14.16 10.65
C GLY A 126 17.70 -12.80 10.91
N HIS A 127 18.04 -12.45 12.15
CA HIS A 127 18.65 -11.14 12.47
C HIS A 127 19.95 -10.87 11.69
N ASP A 128 20.70 -11.89 11.27
CA ASP A 128 21.91 -11.69 10.47
C ASP A 128 21.64 -10.98 9.12
N ILE A 129 20.39 -10.96 8.63
CA ILE A 129 19.99 -10.19 7.44
C ILE A 129 20.33 -8.70 7.55
N VAL A 130 20.37 -8.14 8.78
CA VAL A 130 20.69 -6.71 8.98
C VAL A 130 22.10 -6.37 8.50
N ARG A 131 23.02 -7.35 8.48
CA ARG A 131 24.39 -7.19 7.97
C ARG A 131 24.47 -7.12 6.45
N HIS A 132 23.38 -7.49 5.78
CA HIS A 132 23.24 -7.47 4.34
C HIS A 132 22.43 -6.28 3.82
N LEU A 133 21.96 -5.40 4.72
CA LEU A 133 21.26 -4.19 4.30
C LEU A 133 22.18 -3.33 3.41
N PRO A 134 21.68 -2.90 2.24
CA PRO A 134 22.38 -1.96 1.38
C PRO A 134 22.59 -0.60 2.08
N PRO A 135 23.49 0.27 1.56
CA PRO A 135 24.01 1.40 2.32
C PRO A 135 22.97 2.40 2.86
N ARG A 136 21.93 2.78 2.09
CA ARG A 136 20.92 3.75 2.59
C ARG A 136 19.99 3.09 3.59
N MET A 137 19.60 1.84 3.35
CA MET A 137 18.83 1.06 4.31
C MET A 137 19.60 0.86 5.62
N ALA A 138 20.88 0.49 5.56
CA ALA A 138 21.74 0.30 6.73
C ALA A 138 21.91 1.60 7.54
N ALA A 139 22.12 2.73 6.86
CA ALA A 139 22.20 4.04 7.50
C ALA A 139 20.88 4.42 8.19
N THR A 140 19.75 4.17 7.51
CA THR A 140 18.41 4.41 8.05
C THR A 140 18.12 3.52 9.25
N PHE A 141 18.39 2.21 9.13
CA PHE A 141 18.24 1.23 10.20
C PHE A 141 19.02 1.62 11.46
N SER A 142 20.29 1.98 11.31
CA SER A 142 21.16 2.39 12.43
C SER A 142 20.62 3.62 13.18
N ARG A 143 19.93 4.51 12.48
CA ARG A 143 19.31 5.70 13.08
C ARG A 143 18.03 5.36 13.86
N ILE A 144 17.20 4.46 13.34
CA ILE A 144 15.92 4.11 13.97
C ILE A 144 16.07 3.03 15.06
N ARG A 145 17.08 2.16 14.95
CA ARG A 145 17.37 1.05 15.86
C ARG A 145 18.85 1.06 16.30
N PRO A 146 19.27 2.02 17.13
CA PRO A 146 20.68 2.21 17.49
C PRO A 146 21.29 1.07 18.32
N LYS A 147 20.49 0.11 18.81
CA LYS A 147 20.94 -1.04 19.61
C LYS A 147 20.85 -2.37 18.86
N GLY A 148 20.47 -2.35 17.58
CA GLY A 148 20.04 -3.54 16.86
C GLY A 148 18.57 -3.76 17.06
#